data_AF-A0A2T4Z0W1-F1
#
_entry.id   AF-A0A2T4Z0W1-F1
#
_cell.length_a   1.000
_cell.length_b   1.000
_cell.length_c   1.000
_cell.angle_alpha   90.00
_cell.angle_beta   90.00
_cell.angle_gamma   90.00
#
_symmetry.space_group_name_H-M   'P 1'
#
loop_
_entity.id
_entity.type
_entity.pdbx_description
1 polymer ?
#
loop_
_entity_poly.entity_id
_entity_poly.type
_entity_poly.pdbx_seq_one_letter_code
_entity_poly.pdbx_strand_id
1 'polypeptide(L)'
;MRIPILVALCCLPMAALAQPADGDCRYEAFTAEAMLEAALVRNDGARLNFVKNATDQPGCPALGEACRERAYLVPGNGVIAGRRHEGFRCAVYPASNGQVRTGWLPETGLITLPPANDPDFVGKWRSGPEQSIAIRRDGANWQLEGQATYGAQDPERLRRGAVNIGDFSATVPRTGSDGPTRLAFTEGPDGTLPYDKGEETACKMRMQLVGPWLIVGDNLRCGGANVTFNGIYRRTP
;
A
#
# COMPACT_ATOMS: atom_id res chain seq x y z
N MET A 1 -26.44 62.75 12.26
CA MET A 1 -27.01 61.43 11.93
C MET A 1 -25.88 60.59 11.33
N ARG A 2 -25.32 59.64 12.10
CA ARG A 2 -24.16 58.81 11.71
C ARG A 2 -24.63 57.37 11.56
N ILE A 3 -24.41 56.76 10.40
CA ILE A 3 -24.74 55.35 10.12
C ILE A 3 -23.48 54.53 10.38
N PRO A 4 -23.48 53.50 11.25
CA PRO A 4 -22.35 52.61 11.40
C PRO A 4 -22.44 51.50 10.34
N ILE A 5 -21.34 51.27 9.62
CA ILE A 5 -21.16 50.13 8.71
C ILE A 5 -20.59 48.98 9.53
N LEU A 6 -21.34 47.87 9.61
CA LEU A 6 -20.90 46.63 10.24
C LEU A 6 -20.16 45.79 9.18
N VAL A 7 -18.85 45.58 9.35
CA VAL A 7 -18.06 44.68 8.51
C VAL A 7 -18.18 43.27 9.10
N ALA A 8 -18.91 42.39 8.41
CA ALA A 8 -19.02 40.98 8.77
C ALA A 8 -17.81 40.21 8.21
N LEU A 9 -16.90 39.81 9.11
CA LEU A 9 -15.74 38.99 8.78
C LEU A 9 -16.20 37.53 8.63
N CYS A 10 -16.36 37.07 7.39
CA CYS A 10 -16.76 35.71 7.07
C CYS A 10 -15.55 34.77 7.20
N CYS A 11 -15.45 34.04 8.32
CA CYS A 11 -14.47 32.97 8.49
C CYS A 11 -14.89 31.77 7.63
N LEU A 12 -14.18 31.55 6.52
CA LEU A 12 -14.32 30.32 5.73
C LEU A 12 -13.73 29.14 6.54
N PRO A 13 -14.49 28.06 6.78
CA PRO A 13 -13.94 26.88 7.43
C PRO A 13 -12.97 26.18 6.49
N MET A 14 -11.71 26.05 6.92
CA MET A 14 -10.77 25.12 6.31
C MET A 14 -11.34 23.71 6.41
N ALA A 15 -11.64 23.08 5.27
CA ALA A 15 -11.97 21.67 5.22
C ALA A 15 -10.70 20.87 5.57
N ALA A 16 -10.59 20.43 6.82
CA ALA A 16 -9.60 19.44 7.21
C ALA A 16 -9.92 18.13 6.48
N LEU A 17 -8.94 17.59 5.76
CA LEU A 17 -9.03 16.22 5.25
C LEU A 17 -9.15 15.29 6.45
N ALA A 18 -10.29 14.62 6.59
CA ALA A 18 -10.53 13.69 7.69
C ALA A 18 -9.48 12.57 7.63
N GLN A 19 -8.61 12.51 8.63
CA GLN A 19 -7.84 11.31 8.91
C GLN A 19 -8.84 10.17 9.12
N PRO A 20 -8.56 8.94 8.65
CA PRO A 20 -9.42 7.80 8.99
C PRO A 20 -9.58 7.79 10.50
N ALA A 21 -10.82 7.77 11.00
CA ALA A 21 -11.07 7.72 12.43
C ALA A 21 -10.22 6.59 13.03
N ASP A 22 -9.60 6.81 14.18
CA ASP A 22 -8.62 5.88 14.77
C ASP A 22 -9.15 4.43 14.88
N GLY A 23 -10.48 4.24 14.90
CA GLY A 23 -11.18 2.95 14.94
C GLY A 23 -11.53 2.29 13.58
N ASP A 24 -11.17 2.89 12.44
CA ASP A 24 -11.35 2.27 11.12
C ASP A 24 -10.04 1.61 10.66
N CYS A 25 -10.11 0.49 9.94
CA CYS A 25 -9.01 -0.16 9.24
C CYS A 25 -9.35 -0.27 7.76
N ARG A 26 -8.64 0.51 6.94
CA ARG A 26 -8.91 0.67 5.52
C ARG A 26 -7.66 0.39 4.68
N TYR A 27 -7.86 -0.02 3.42
CA TYR A 27 -6.79 -0.48 2.54
C TYR A 27 -5.78 0.63 2.22
N GLU A 28 -6.23 1.87 2.18
CA GLU A 28 -5.45 3.08 1.89
C GLU A 28 -4.34 3.33 2.91
N ALA A 29 -4.40 2.70 4.09
CA ALA A 29 -3.34 2.77 5.08
C ALA A 29 -2.13 1.86 4.80
N PHE A 30 -2.20 1.00 3.78
CA PHE A 30 -1.15 0.04 3.43
C PHE A 30 -0.30 0.57 2.28
N THR A 31 0.40 1.69 2.54
CA THR A 31 1.30 2.33 1.58
C THR A 31 2.75 1.88 1.80
N ALA A 32 3.63 2.14 0.83
CA ALA A 32 5.05 1.81 0.93
C ALA A 32 5.81 2.66 1.97
N GLU A 33 5.20 3.73 2.48
CA GLU A 33 5.70 4.57 3.59
C GLU A 33 5.30 4.02 4.96
N ALA A 34 4.18 3.30 5.04
CA ALA A 34 3.69 2.79 6.31
C ALA A 34 4.70 1.85 6.99
N MET A 35 4.60 1.74 8.32
CA MET A 35 5.31 0.70 9.05
C MET A 35 4.53 -0.60 8.95
N LEU A 36 4.86 -1.38 7.94
CA LEU A 36 4.22 -2.67 7.65
C LEU A 36 5.10 -3.84 8.05
N GLU A 37 4.46 -4.88 8.57
CA GLU A 37 5.11 -6.13 8.97
C GLU A 37 4.36 -7.32 8.38
N ALA A 38 5.07 -8.41 8.12
CA ALA A 38 4.42 -9.68 7.79
C ALA A 38 3.97 -10.34 9.09
N ALA A 39 2.78 -10.95 9.10
CA ALA A 39 2.31 -11.74 10.22
C ALA A 39 1.61 -13.02 9.75
N LEU A 40 1.56 -14.04 10.61
CA LEU A 40 0.79 -15.26 10.39
C LEU A 40 -0.32 -15.39 11.41
N VAL A 41 -1.43 -15.96 10.98
CA VAL A 41 -2.51 -16.38 11.90
C VAL A 41 -2.05 -17.62 12.67
N ARG A 42 -2.07 -17.55 14.00
CA ARG A 42 -1.72 -18.63 14.93
C ARG A 42 -2.69 -18.70 16.12
N ASN A 43 -3.98 -18.52 15.83
CA ASN A 43 -5.04 -18.45 16.84
C ASN A 43 -5.40 -19.83 17.43
N ASP A 44 -4.45 -20.53 18.08
CA ASP A 44 -4.62 -21.82 18.76
C ASP A 44 -5.40 -22.88 17.94
N GLY A 45 -5.20 -22.90 16.61
CA GLY A 45 -5.90 -23.81 15.70
C GLY A 45 -7.30 -23.36 15.28
N ALA A 46 -7.85 -22.32 15.91
CA ALA A 46 -9.16 -21.75 15.61
C ALA A 46 -9.10 -20.69 14.49
N ARG A 47 -10.27 -20.41 13.91
CA ARG A 47 -10.46 -19.31 12.95
C ARG A 47 -10.28 -17.98 13.66
N LEU A 48 -9.70 -17.00 12.96
CA LEU A 48 -9.56 -15.63 13.44
C LEU A 48 -10.46 -14.71 12.61
N ASN A 49 -11.57 -14.27 13.19
CA ASN A 49 -12.53 -13.41 12.52
C ASN A 49 -12.00 -11.98 12.38
N PHE A 50 -12.35 -11.34 11.27
CA PHE A 50 -12.26 -9.89 11.17
C PHE A 50 -13.25 -9.23 12.12
N VAL A 51 -12.94 -8.00 12.49
CA VAL A 51 -13.74 -7.17 13.38
C VAL A 51 -14.13 -5.90 12.64
N LYS A 52 -15.39 -5.50 12.81
CA LYS A 52 -15.99 -4.32 12.18
C LYS A 52 -15.23 -3.04 12.53
N ASN A 53 -15.29 -2.07 11.63
CA ASN A 53 -14.78 -0.73 11.89
C ASN A 53 -15.73 0.07 12.79
N ALA A 54 -15.22 1.13 13.41
CA ALA A 54 -16.02 2.08 14.18
C ALA A 54 -17.16 2.70 13.36
N THR A 55 -16.91 2.97 12.07
CA THR A 55 -17.92 3.51 11.15
C THR A 55 -19.03 2.50 10.84
N ASP A 56 -18.72 1.19 10.84
CA ASP A 56 -19.69 0.14 10.52
C ASP A 56 -20.56 -0.21 11.74
N GLN A 57 -20.02 -0.06 12.95
CA GLN A 57 -20.72 -0.31 14.21
C GLN A 57 -20.07 0.49 15.34
N PRO A 58 -20.80 1.42 16.00
CA PRO A 58 -20.29 2.16 17.14
C PRO A 58 -19.80 1.22 18.25
N GLY A 59 -18.64 1.53 18.83
CA GLY A 59 -18.00 0.70 19.86
C GLY A 59 -17.12 -0.43 19.31
N CYS A 60 -16.97 -0.54 17.98
CA CYS A 60 -15.98 -1.41 17.35
C CYS A 60 -14.71 -0.61 16.96
N PRO A 61 -13.54 -1.25 16.88
CA PRO A 61 -13.28 -2.69 17.04
C PRO A 61 -13.31 -3.17 18.51
N ALA A 62 -13.93 -4.33 18.76
CA ALA A 62 -13.94 -5.01 20.07
C ALA A 62 -14.09 -6.54 19.89
N LEU A 63 -13.77 -7.34 20.92
CA LEU A 63 -13.79 -8.82 20.84
C LEU A 63 -15.20 -9.44 20.86
N GLY A 64 -16.21 -8.67 21.27
CA GLY A 64 -17.58 -9.16 21.42
C GLY A 64 -18.26 -9.53 20.09
N GLU A 65 -19.26 -10.40 20.15
CA GLU A 65 -20.04 -10.87 18.98
C GLU A 65 -20.60 -9.71 18.13
N ALA A 66 -20.96 -8.58 18.75
CA ALA A 66 -21.48 -7.41 18.05
C ALA A 66 -20.50 -6.84 17.00
N CYS A 67 -19.20 -6.92 17.26
CA CYS A 67 -18.15 -6.44 16.38
C CYS A 67 -17.57 -7.54 15.48
N ARG A 68 -17.88 -8.81 15.75
CA ARG A 68 -17.38 -9.93 14.95
C ARG A 68 -17.99 -9.93 13.55
N GLU A 69 -17.14 -10.09 12.54
CA GLU A 69 -17.58 -10.32 11.18
C GLU A 69 -17.63 -11.81 10.83
N ARG A 70 -18.39 -12.13 9.78
CA ARG A 70 -18.42 -13.48 9.22
C ARG A 70 -17.13 -13.85 8.49
N ALA A 71 -16.41 -12.87 7.96
CA ALA A 71 -15.12 -13.10 7.33
C ALA A 71 -14.08 -13.50 8.38
N TYR A 72 -13.26 -14.49 8.06
CA TYR A 72 -12.20 -14.98 8.94
C TYR A 72 -11.01 -15.48 8.16
N LEU A 73 -9.89 -15.60 8.86
CA LEU A 73 -8.68 -16.28 8.41
C LEU A 73 -8.49 -17.56 9.22
N VAL A 74 -7.73 -18.49 8.66
CA VAL A 74 -7.35 -19.75 9.33
C VAL A 74 -5.86 -19.74 9.68
N PRO A 75 -5.42 -20.56 10.64
CA PRO A 75 -4.01 -20.67 10.99
C PRO A 75 -3.13 -20.93 9.76
N GLY A 76 -1.99 -20.24 9.71
CA GLY A 76 -1.06 -20.29 8.57
C GLY A 76 -1.39 -19.30 7.44
N ASN A 77 -2.55 -18.64 7.43
CA ASN A 77 -2.75 -17.50 6.53
C ASN A 77 -1.79 -16.37 6.90
N GLY A 78 -1.07 -15.88 5.89
CA GLY A 78 -0.19 -14.72 6.03
C GLY A 78 -0.91 -13.42 5.70
N VAL A 79 -0.65 -12.40 6.50
CA VAL A 79 -1.20 -11.05 6.34
C VAL A 79 -0.10 -10.00 6.34
N ILE A 80 -0.40 -8.87 5.71
CA ILE A 80 0.35 -7.63 5.88
C ILE A 80 -0.32 -6.90 7.04
N ALA A 81 0.44 -6.66 8.09
CA ALA A 81 -0.04 -6.07 9.33
C ALA A 81 0.50 -4.63 9.46
N GLY A 82 -0.40 -3.68 9.72
CA GLY A 82 -0.09 -2.27 9.87
C GLY A 82 -0.29 -1.79 11.31
N ARG A 83 -0.98 -0.65 11.46
CA ARG A 83 -1.20 -0.02 12.77
C ARG A 83 -1.90 -0.93 13.78
N ARG A 84 -1.66 -0.65 15.05
CA ARG A 84 -2.34 -1.25 16.20
C ARG A 84 -3.40 -0.30 16.74
N HIS A 85 -4.45 -0.85 17.31
CA HIS A 85 -5.48 -0.10 18.02
C HIS A 85 -6.11 -1.03 19.07
N GLU A 86 -5.96 -0.71 20.36
CA GLU A 86 -6.64 -1.40 21.47
C GLU A 86 -6.59 -2.95 21.44
N GLY A 87 -5.41 -3.53 21.15
CA GLY A 87 -5.23 -4.99 21.08
C GLY A 87 -5.68 -5.62 19.76
N PHE A 88 -6.01 -4.80 18.76
CA PHE A 88 -6.25 -5.19 17.39
C PHE A 88 -5.14 -4.70 16.46
N ARG A 89 -4.97 -5.42 15.36
CA ARG A 89 -4.06 -5.09 14.30
C ARG A 89 -4.81 -4.90 13.00
N CYS A 90 -4.63 -3.75 12.37
CA CYS A 90 -5.17 -3.50 11.05
C CYS A 90 -4.37 -4.35 10.06
N ALA A 91 -5.04 -5.19 9.29
CA ALA A 91 -4.37 -6.15 8.42
C ALA A 91 -5.01 -6.23 7.03
N VAL A 92 -4.18 -6.52 6.03
CA VAL A 92 -4.60 -6.96 4.70
C VAL A 92 -4.23 -8.43 4.53
N TYR A 93 -5.21 -9.23 4.16
CA TYR A 93 -5.04 -10.58 3.65
C TYR A 93 -5.11 -10.57 2.12
N PRO A 94 -3.96 -10.68 1.42
CA PRO A 94 -3.94 -10.89 -0.01
C PRO A 94 -4.17 -12.38 -0.33
N ALA A 95 -5.37 -12.75 -0.73
CA ALA A 95 -5.75 -14.13 -1.09
C ALA A 95 -5.15 -14.56 -2.43
N SER A 96 -4.74 -15.81 -2.59
CA SER A 96 -4.00 -16.30 -3.78
C SER A 96 -4.71 -16.08 -5.12
N ASN A 97 -6.03 -15.94 -5.12
CA ASN A 97 -6.85 -15.64 -6.30
C ASN A 97 -6.88 -14.14 -6.68
N GLY A 98 -6.06 -13.30 -6.04
CA GLY A 98 -6.00 -11.86 -6.30
C GLY A 98 -7.00 -11.02 -5.50
N GLN A 99 -7.92 -11.63 -4.76
CA GLN A 99 -8.78 -10.90 -3.85
C GLN A 99 -7.98 -10.38 -2.64
N VAL A 100 -8.35 -9.21 -2.13
CA VAL A 100 -7.78 -8.63 -0.92
C VAL A 100 -8.87 -8.44 0.11
N ARG A 101 -8.57 -8.75 1.37
CA ARG A 101 -9.45 -8.47 2.51
C ARG A 101 -8.71 -7.60 3.52
N THR A 102 -9.25 -6.43 3.80
CA THR A 102 -8.74 -5.54 4.84
C THR A 102 -9.68 -5.53 6.04
N GLY A 103 -9.13 -5.42 7.25
CA GLY A 103 -9.92 -5.18 8.45
C GLY A 103 -9.10 -5.37 9.73
N TRP A 104 -9.74 -5.14 10.87
CA TRP A 104 -9.14 -5.39 12.17
C TRP A 104 -9.11 -6.89 12.48
N LEU A 105 -7.99 -7.36 13.02
CA LEU A 105 -7.83 -8.71 13.57
C LEU A 105 -7.35 -8.62 15.03
N PRO A 106 -7.84 -9.47 15.95
CA PRO A 106 -7.28 -9.57 17.30
C PRO A 106 -5.78 -9.85 17.24
N GLU A 107 -4.97 -9.02 17.91
CA GLU A 107 -3.50 -9.12 17.85
C GLU A 107 -3.00 -10.42 18.49
N THR A 108 -3.69 -10.93 19.51
CA THR A 108 -3.37 -12.20 20.18
C THR A 108 -3.44 -13.41 19.24
N GLY A 109 -4.21 -13.33 18.14
CA GLY A 109 -4.30 -14.39 17.14
C GLY A 109 -3.21 -14.33 16.06
N LEU A 110 -2.29 -13.37 16.15
CA LEU A 110 -1.24 -13.12 15.16
C LEU A 110 0.15 -13.33 15.76
N ILE A 111 1.06 -13.84 14.93
CA ILE A 111 2.49 -13.80 15.19
C ILE A 111 3.17 -12.94 14.13
N THR A 112 3.88 -11.90 14.56
CA THR A 112 4.70 -11.07 13.66
C THR A 112 5.93 -11.86 13.23
N LEU A 113 6.23 -11.81 11.94
CA LEU A 113 7.45 -12.38 11.37
C LEU A 113 8.54 -11.31 11.33
N PRO A 114 9.79 -11.63 11.72
CA PRO A 114 10.88 -10.69 11.58
C PRO A 114 11.12 -10.35 10.10
N PRO A 115 11.54 -9.12 9.78
CA PRO A 115 11.98 -8.78 8.43
C PRO A 115 13.19 -9.62 8.01
N ALA A 116 13.34 -9.87 6.71
CA ALA A 116 14.49 -10.59 6.18
C ALA A 116 15.78 -9.76 6.34
N ASN A 117 16.85 -10.39 6.81
CA ASN A 117 18.16 -9.74 6.96
C ASN A 117 18.83 -9.46 5.60
N ASP A 118 18.67 -10.36 4.62
CA ASP A 118 19.05 -10.17 3.21
C ASP A 118 17.80 -10.34 2.35
N PRO A 119 16.99 -9.29 2.19
CA PRO A 119 15.76 -9.36 1.41
C PRO A 119 16.08 -9.55 -0.07
N ASP A 120 15.51 -10.61 -0.63
CA ASP A 120 15.58 -10.86 -2.06
C ASP A 120 14.40 -10.20 -2.76
N PHE A 121 14.66 -9.14 -3.52
CA PHE A 121 13.65 -8.49 -4.36
C PHE A 121 13.49 -9.18 -5.73
N VAL A 122 14.39 -10.10 -6.11
CA VAL A 122 14.44 -10.64 -7.47
C VAL A 122 13.15 -11.33 -7.85
N GLY A 123 12.64 -11.01 -9.04
CA GLY A 123 11.49 -11.68 -9.61
C GLY A 123 10.62 -10.75 -10.43
N LYS A 124 9.52 -11.31 -10.91
CA LYS A 124 8.44 -10.55 -11.54
C LYS A 124 7.33 -10.40 -10.52
N TRP A 125 6.90 -9.17 -10.32
CA TRP A 125 5.89 -8.78 -9.36
C TRP A 125 4.68 -8.27 -10.11
N ARG A 126 3.47 -8.65 -9.68
CA ARG A 126 2.22 -8.17 -10.27
C ARG A 126 1.22 -7.71 -9.23
N SER A 127 0.49 -6.66 -9.57
CA SER A 127 -0.69 -6.18 -8.88
C SER A 127 -1.81 -6.08 -9.92
N GLY A 128 -2.77 -7.00 -9.84
CA GLY A 128 -3.81 -7.13 -10.87
C GLY A 128 -3.25 -7.43 -12.29
N PRO A 129 -4.07 -7.20 -13.33
CA PRO A 129 -3.70 -7.49 -14.72
C PRO A 129 -2.90 -6.37 -15.40
N GLU A 130 -2.92 -5.15 -14.86
CA GLU A 130 -2.41 -3.95 -15.53
C GLU A 130 -1.13 -3.38 -14.92
N GLN A 131 -0.59 -3.95 -13.84
CA GLN A 131 0.64 -3.48 -13.19
C GLN A 131 1.65 -4.61 -13.02
N SER A 132 2.89 -4.37 -13.44
CA SER A 132 3.99 -5.31 -13.28
C SER A 132 5.32 -4.62 -13.03
N ILE A 133 6.16 -5.26 -12.23
CA ILE A 133 7.53 -4.79 -11.93
C ILE A 133 8.45 -6.00 -12.02
N ALA A 134 9.51 -5.92 -12.82
CA ALA A 134 10.59 -6.88 -12.82
C ALA A 134 11.78 -6.32 -12.03
N ILE A 135 12.32 -7.11 -11.11
CA ILE A 135 13.51 -6.76 -10.35
C ILE A 135 14.57 -7.83 -10.58
N ARG A 136 15.77 -7.41 -10.94
CA ARG A 136 16.94 -8.26 -11.16
C ARG A 136 18.09 -7.79 -10.28
N ARG A 137 18.97 -8.72 -9.94
CA ARG A 137 20.23 -8.39 -9.28
C ARG A 137 21.27 -8.03 -10.33
N ASP A 138 21.97 -6.92 -10.15
CA ASP A 138 23.10 -6.52 -10.97
C ASP A 138 24.27 -6.07 -10.07
N GLY A 139 25.15 -7.02 -9.72
CA GLY A 139 26.25 -6.79 -8.80
C GLY A 139 25.79 -6.22 -7.44
N ALA A 140 26.21 -4.98 -7.15
CA ALA A 140 25.86 -4.25 -5.94
C ALA A 140 24.51 -3.52 -6.02
N ASN A 141 23.81 -3.61 -7.15
CA ASN A 141 22.56 -2.90 -7.43
C ASN A 141 21.39 -3.86 -7.66
N TRP A 142 20.19 -3.31 -7.49
CA TRP A 142 18.95 -3.79 -8.06
C TRP A 142 18.69 -3.06 -9.38
N GLN A 143 18.35 -3.80 -10.42
CA GLN A 143 17.79 -3.26 -11.65
C GLN A 143 16.28 -3.49 -11.64
N LEU A 144 15.51 -2.43 -11.82
CA LEU A 144 14.05 -2.44 -11.78
C LEU A 144 13.48 -1.92 -13.10
N GLU A 145 12.46 -2.61 -13.59
CA GLU A 145 11.67 -2.22 -14.76
C GLU A 145 10.19 -2.31 -14.38
N GLY A 146 9.46 -1.21 -14.49
CA GLY A 146 8.02 -1.16 -14.20
C GLY A 146 7.20 -0.87 -15.43
N GLN A 147 6.02 -1.49 -15.52
CA GLN A 147 5.00 -1.17 -16.52
C GLN A 147 3.63 -1.15 -15.86
N ALA A 148 2.85 -0.11 -16.14
CA ALA A 148 1.48 0.03 -15.72
C ALA A 148 0.61 0.56 -16.86
N THR A 149 -0.66 0.14 -16.90
CA THR A 149 -1.65 0.67 -17.83
C THR A 149 -2.93 1.06 -17.10
N TYR A 150 -3.76 1.88 -17.73
CA TYR A 150 -5.13 2.11 -17.31
C TYR A 150 -6.09 1.97 -18.50
N GLY A 151 -7.00 1.00 -18.39
CA GLY A 151 -8.03 0.74 -19.40
C GLY A 151 -7.62 -0.21 -20.52
N ALA A 152 -6.48 -0.90 -20.38
CA ALA A 152 -6.07 -1.97 -21.27
C ALA A 152 -6.96 -3.23 -21.13
N GLN A 153 -7.68 -3.39 -20.02
CA GLN A 153 -8.69 -4.45 -19.85
C GLN A 153 -10.06 -4.10 -20.47
N ASP A 154 -10.26 -2.87 -20.95
CA ASP A 154 -11.51 -2.43 -21.57
C ASP A 154 -11.39 -2.53 -23.11
N PRO A 155 -12.11 -3.46 -23.77
CA PRO A 155 -12.04 -3.64 -25.21
C PRO A 155 -12.37 -2.38 -26.02
N GLU A 156 -13.28 -1.54 -25.52
CA GLU A 156 -13.68 -0.31 -26.22
C GLU A 156 -12.60 0.77 -26.12
N ARG A 157 -11.89 0.84 -24.99
CA ARG A 157 -10.73 1.73 -24.86
C ARG A 157 -9.57 1.27 -25.73
N LEU A 158 -9.28 -0.04 -25.73
CA LEU A 158 -8.27 -0.62 -26.61
C LEU A 158 -8.56 -0.29 -28.08
N ARG A 159 -9.80 -0.51 -28.55
CA ARG A 159 -10.20 -0.25 -29.94
C ARG A 159 -10.03 1.20 -30.36
N ARG A 160 -10.17 2.15 -29.42
CA ARG A 160 -10.03 3.59 -29.68
C ARG A 160 -8.64 4.14 -29.34
N GLY A 161 -7.69 3.31 -28.93
CA GLY A 161 -6.36 3.75 -28.49
C GLY A 161 -6.38 4.60 -27.21
N ALA A 162 -7.43 4.48 -26.40
CA ALA A 162 -7.64 5.27 -25.18
C ALA A 162 -7.07 4.58 -23.92
N VAL A 163 -5.87 4.03 -24.05
CA VAL A 163 -5.12 3.38 -22.96
C VAL A 163 -4.02 4.31 -22.50
N ASN A 164 -4.01 4.64 -21.21
CA ASN A 164 -2.90 5.36 -20.63
C ASN A 164 -1.83 4.35 -20.19
N ILE A 165 -0.56 4.70 -20.40
CA ILE A 165 0.59 3.85 -20.12
C ILE A 165 1.52 4.62 -19.19
N GLY A 166 2.21 3.88 -18.34
CA GLY A 166 3.34 4.35 -17.54
C GLY A 166 4.40 3.27 -17.46
N ASP A 167 5.64 3.71 -17.44
CA ASP A 167 6.80 2.86 -17.30
C ASP A 167 7.86 3.59 -16.48
N PHE A 168 8.77 2.81 -15.89
CA PHE A 168 9.97 3.35 -15.26
C PHE A 168 11.12 2.36 -15.41
N SER A 169 12.34 2.88 -15.38
CA SER A 169 13.56 2.09 -15.23
C SER A 169 14.43 2.66 -14.12
N ALA A 170 14.93 1.80 -13.24
CA ALA A 170 15.79 2.24 -12.14
C ALA A 170 16.92 1.28 -11.81
N THR A 171 18.06 1.86 -11.43
CA THR A 171 19.19 1.16 -10.83
C THR A 171 19.39 1.70 -9.42
N VAL A 172 19.17 0.86 -8.41
CA VAL A 172 19.21 1.26 -6.99
C VAL A 172 20.23 0.43 -6.23
N PRO A 173 21.08 1.00 -5.37
CA PRO A 173 22.00 0.23 -4.54
C PRO A 173 21.27 -0.79 -3.65
N ARG A 174 21.84 -1.98 -3.47
CA ARG A 174 21.27 -3.01 -2.59
C ARG A 174 21.33 -2.64 -1.10
N THR A 175 22.27 -1.79 -0.73
CA THR A 175 22.45 -1.26 0.63
C THR A 175 21.96 0.19 0.65
N GLY A 176 20.64 0.36 0.62
CA GLY A 176 20.01 1.68 0.69
C GLY A 176 20.00 2.26 2.11
N SER A 177 19.75 3.58 2.21
CA SER A 177 19.64 4.31 3.48
C SER A 177 18.40 3.94 4.31
N ASP A 178 17.34 3.44 3.65
CA ASP A 178 16.02 3.28 4.26
C ASP A 178 15.80 1.91 4.91
N GLY A 179 16.90 1.19 5.15
CA GLY A 179 16.92 -0.17 5.66
C GLY A 179 16.90 -1.23 4.55
N PRO A 180 17.13 -2.50 4.91
CA PRO A 180 17.35 -3.56 3.91
C PRO A 180 16.10 -3.85 3.07
N THR A 181 14.91 -3.69 3.64
CA THR A 181 13.63 -4.08 3.00
C THR A 181 12.94 -2.93 2.25
N ARG A 182 13.59 -1.77 2.07
CA ARG A 182 12.98 -0.61 1.42
C ARG A 182 13.82 -0.11 0.27
N LEU A 183 13.15 0.32 -0.79
CA LEU A 183 13.75 0.99 -1.94
C LEU A 183 13.00 2.30 -2.16
N ALA A 184 13.72 3.38 -2.42
CA ALA A 184 13.11 4.67 -2.75
C ALA A 184 13.99 5.39 -3.78
N PHE A 185 13.39 5.86 -4.86
CA PHE A 185 14.13 6.50 -5.94
C PHE A 185 13.25 7.47 -6.73
N THR A 186 13.91 8.30 -7.52
CA THR A 186 13.30 9.19 -8.51
C THR A 186 13.97 8.95 -9.85
N GLU A 187 13.19 8.87 -10.94
CA GLU A 187 13.76 8.92 -12.28
C GLU A 187 14.34 10.30 -12.58
N GLY A 188 15.57 10.34 -13.06
CA GLY A 188 16.25 11.55 -13.51
C GLY A 188 16.64 11.45 -15.00
N PRO A 189 17.02 12.58 -15.61
CA PRO A 189 17.40 12.61 -17.03
C PRO A 189 18.63 11.75 -17.35
N ASP A 190 19.57 11.63 -16.40
CA ASP A 190 20.83 10.88 -16.55
C ASP A 190 20.85 9.57 -15.75
N GLY A 191 19.68 9.08 -15.33
CA GLY A 191 19.53 7.85 -14.56
C GLY A 191 18.82 8.05 -13.22
N THR A 192 18.96 7.07 -12.33
CA THR A 192 18.23 7.02 -11.06
C THR A 192 18.83 7.95 -10.01
N LEU A 193 17.99 8.79 -9.43
CA LEU A 193 18.34 9.71 -8.35
C LEU A 193 17.79 9.19 -7.01
N PRO A 194 18.41 9.58 -5.88
CA PRO A 194 17.78 9.41 -4.57
C PRO A 194 16.40 10.07 -4.54
N TYR A 195 15.47 9.50 -3.78
CA TYR A 195 14.06 9.91 -3.77
C TYR A 195 13.85 11.44 -3.62
N ASP A 196 14.55 12.08 -2.69
CA ASP A 196 14.39 13.51 -2.41
C ASP A 196 15.24 14.43 -3.31
N LYS A 197 15.91 13.89 -4.34
CA LYS A 197 16.86 14.65 -5.18
C LYS A 197 16.38 14.92 -6.60
N GLY A 198 15.25 14.35 -7.02
CA GLY A 198 14.66 14.68 -8.32
C GLY A 198 13.55 15.73 -8.23
N GLU A 199 13.18 16.28 -9.39
CA GLU A 199 12.12 17.27 -9.56
C GLU A 199 10.78 16.77 -8.99
N GLU A 200 9.91 17.69 -8.60
CA GLU A 200 8.57 17.35 -8.07
C GLU A 200 7.71 16.61 -9.11
N THR A 201 7.90 16.93 -10.39
CA THR A 201 7.20 16.35 -11.54
C THR A 201 7.79 15.03 -12.01
N ALA A 202 8.98 14.65 -11.56
CA ALA A 202 9.60 13.38 -11.93
C ALA A 202 8.82 12.19 -11.36
N CYS A 203 8.93 11.03 -12.00
CA CYS A 203 8.42 9.78 -11.45
C CYS A 203 9.18 9.43 -10.16
N LYS A 204 8.46 9.33 -9.04
CA LYS A 204 9.03 8.96 -7.74
C LYS A 204 8.37 7.69 -7.23
N MET A 205 9.20 6.77 -6.76
CA MET A 205 8.80 5.42 -6.37
C MET A 205 9.29 5.10 -4.97
N ARG A 206 8.43 4.47 -4.18
CA ARG A 206 8.78 3.78 -2.94
C ARG A 206 8.32 2.35 -2.99
N MET A 207 9.13 1.46 -2.44
CA MET A 207 8.83 0.05 -2.34
C MET A 207 9.24 -0.49 -0.98
N GLN A 208 8.43 -1.40 -0.44
CA GLN A 208 8.73 -2.11 0.79
C GLN A 208 8.47 -3.60 0.59
N LEU A 209 9.48 -4.43 0.83
CA LEU A 209 9.30 -5.88 0.89
C LEU A 209 8.78 -6.27 2.28
N VAL A 210 7.59 -6.84 2.32
CA VAL A 210 6.92 -7.29 3.55
C VAL A 210 6.64 -8.77 3.40
N GLY A 211 7.51 -9.61 3.98
CA GLY A 211 7.44 -11.06 3.75
C GLY A 211 7.45 -11.40 2.25
N PRO A 212 6.44 -12.13 1.72
CA PRO A 212 6.37 -12.47 0.30
C PRO A 212 5.69 -11.40 -0.58
N TRP A 213 5.36 -10.22 -0.04
CA TRP A 213 4.66 -9.16 -0.77
C TRP A 213 5.54 -7.94 -0.97
N LEU A 214 5.38 -7.28 -2.12
CA LEU A 214 6.03 -6.01 -2.41
C LEU A 214 4.97 -4.91 -2.39
N ILE A 215 5.07 -4.01 -1.43
CA ILE A 215 4.19 -2.84 -1.31
C ILE A 215 4.83 -1.72 -2.11
N VAL A 216 4.09 -1.15 -3.05
CA VAL A 216 4.60 -0.14 -3.97
C VAL A 216 3.76 1.13 -3.84
N GLY A 217 4.45 2.25 -3.81
CA GLY A 217 3.90 3.60 -3.81
C GLY A 217 4.55 4.44 -4.92
N ASP A 218 3.76 5.21 -5.65
CA ASP A 218 4.21 6.23 -6.58
C ASP A 218 3.61 7.60 -6.27
N ASN A 219 4.19 8.64 -6.85
CA ASN A 219 3.68 10.01 -6.73
C ASN A 219 2.65 10.38 -7.82
N LEU A 220 2.07 9.39 -8.52
CA LEU A 220 1.14 9.59 -9.64
C LEU A 220 1.75 10.38 -10.83
N ARG A 221 3.08 10.41 -10.97
CA ARG A 221 3.80 11.03 -12.09
C ARG A 221 4.50 10.04 -13.01
N CYS A 222 4.33 8.74 -12.75
CA CYS A 222 5.02 7.65 -13.45
C CYS A 222 4.28 7.16 -14.71
N GLY A 223 3.40 7.99 -15.28
CA GLY A 223 2.61 7.62 -16.45
C GLY A 223 1.51 8.61 -16.79
N GLY A 224 0.66 8.22 -17.75
CA GLY A 224 -0.52 8.99 -18.15
C GLY A 224 -1.61 9.05 -17.08
N ALA A 225 -2.71 9.75 -17.39
CA ALA A 225 -3.80 9.96 -16.44
C ALA A 225 -4.37 8.65 -15.86
N ASN A 226 -4.55 8.60 -14.54
CA ASN A 226 -5.00 7.42 -13.77
C ASN A 226 -4.06 6.20 -13.83
N VAL A 227 -2.86 6.33 -14.39
CA VAL A 227 -1.83 5.29 -14.24
C VAL A 227 -1.17 5.48 -12.89
N THR A 228 -1.03 4.38 -12.17
CA THR A 228 -0.30 4.35 -10.90
C THR A 228 0.34 2.99 -10.73
N PHE A 229 1.44 2.94 -10.00
CA PHE A 229 2.06 1.72 -9.50
C PHE A 229 1.63 1.37 -8.08
N ASN A 230 0.79 2.18 -7.43
CA ASN A 230 0.30 1.93 -6.08
C ASN A 230 -0.34 0.53 -5.98
N GLY A 231 0.08 -0.27 -5.00
CA GLY A 231 -0.54 -1.56 -4.76
C GLY A 231 0.27 -2.56 -3.93
N ILE A 232 -0.36 -3.70 -3.67
CA ILE A 232 0.25 -4.87 -3.04
C ILE A 232 0.54 -5.87 -4.14
N TYR A 233 1.83 -6.07 -4.41
CA TYR A 233 2.28 -6.95 -5.48
C TYR A 233 2.63 -8.33 -4.93
N ARG A 234 2.38 -9.33 -5.77
CA ARG A 234 2.83 -10.71 -5.54
C ARG A 234 3.90 -11.07 -6.53
N ARG A 235 4.88 -11.84 -6.08
CA ARG A 235 5.82 -12.48 -6.98
C ARG A 235 5.09 -13.53 -7.80
N THR A 236 5.19 -13.44 -9.12
CA THR A 236 4.72 -14.49 -10.03
C THR A 236 5.80 -15.57 -10.15
N PRO A 237 5.41 -16.85 -10.26
CA PRO A 237 6.35 -17.92 -10.62
C PRO A 237 7.10 -17.64 -11.92
#